data_AF-A0A353YYJ7-F1
#
_entry.id   AF-A0A353YYJ7-F1
#
_cell.length_a   1.000
_cell.length_b   1.000
_cell.length_c   1.000
_cell.angle_alpha   90.00
_cell.angle_beta   90.00
_cell.angle_gamma   90.00
#
_symmetry.space_group_name_H-M   'P 1'
#
loop_
_entity.id
_entity.type
_entity.pdbx_description
1 polymer ?
#
loop_
_entity_poly.entity_id
_entity_poly.type
_entity_poly.pdbx_seq_one_letter_code
_entity_poly.pdbx_strand_id
1 'polypeptide(L)'
;MFSVVLFALLTGGIIYILYRPHKPLFFDWFHFQGIINWLNFIQTIYWSGSTNFHTWIIFSLPTALWAFAYSSVITRIWSGNSSSIKHIWYGTIPILVFGFEVLQFFGLIRGTYCPIDIAMGTLGIITGTLFGNKTTKSTYHEKANT
;
A
#
# COMPACT_ATOMS: atom_id res chain seq x y z
N MET A 1 2.26 -15.48 7.15
CA MET A 1 2.83 -14.34 6.36
C MET A 1 1.88 -13.90 5.26
N PHE A 2 1.62 -14.73 4.24
CA PHE A 2 0.78 -14.36 3.10
C PHE A 2 -0.62 -13.88 3.47
N SER A 3 -1.29 -14.52 4.44
CA SER A 3 -2.62 -14.09 4.89
C SER A 3 -2.63 -12.68 5.48
N VAL A 4 -1.57 -12.29 6.21
CA VAL A 4 -1.45 -10.94 6.81
C VAL A 4 -1.20 -9.89 5.73
N VAL A 5 -0.35 -10.20 4.75
CA VAL A 5 -0.08 -9.35 3.59
C VAL A 5 -1.35 -9.16 2.76
N LEU A 6 -2.08 -10.24 2.49
CA LEU A 6 -3.32 -10.20 1.73
C LEU A 6 -4.38 -9.38 2.46
N PHE A 7 -4.52 -9.58 3.78
CA PHE A 7 -5.41 -8.79 4.61
C PHE A 7 -5.07 -7.29 4.50
N ALA A 8 -3.79 -6.91 4.65
CA ALA A 8 -3.37 -5.52 4.52
C ALA A 8 -3.70 -4.93 3.13
N LEU A 9 -3.44 -5.66 2.05
CA LEU A 9 -3.79 -5.24 0.68
C LEU A 9 -5.28 -5.00 0.51
N LEU A 10 -6.10 -5.95 0.94
CA LEU A 10 -7.54 -5.90 0.80
C LEU A 10 -8.14 -4.78 1.66
N THR A 11 -7.70 -4.63 2.91
CA THR A 11 -8.16 -3.56 3.78
C THR A 11 -7.82 -2.19 3.19
N GLY A 12 -6.60 -1.98 2.72
CA GLY A 12 -6.21 -0.73 2.05
C GLY A 12 -7.06 -0.47 0.79
N GLY A 13 -7.29 -1.50 -0.02
CA GLY A 13 -8.13 -1.42 -1.22
C GLY A 13 -9.59 -1.08 -0.91
N ILE A 14 -10.18 -1.73 0.10
CA ILE A 14 -11.56 -1.48 0.52
C ILE A 14 -11.72 -0.03 1.03
N ILE A 15 -10.80 0.44 1.88
CA ILE A 15 -10.82 1.82 2.36
C ILE A 15 -10.74 2.79 1.18
N TYR A 16 -9.81 2.54 0.26
CA TYR A 16 -9.58 3.39 -0.90
C TYR A 16 -10.79 3.46 -1.84
N ILE A 17 -11.42 2.31 -2.13
CA ILE A 17 -12.55 2.22 -3.06
C ILE A 17 -13.84 2.79 -2.46
N LEU A 18 -14.09 2.56 -1.17
CA LEU A 18 -15.37 2.92 -0.54
C LEU A 18 -15.40 4.35 0.02
N TYR A 19 -14.29 4.84 0.56
CA TYR A 19 -14.29 6.09 1.34
C TYR A 19 -13.53 7.24 0.69
N ARG A 20 -12.64 6.99 -0.29
CA ARG A 20 -11.86 8.07 -0.89
C ARG A 20 -12.68 8.79 -1.97
N PRO A 21 -12.87 10.12 -1.86
CA PRO A 21 -13.67 10.87 -2.82
C PRO A 21 -13.05 10.86 -4.24
N HIS A 22 -13.92 10.79 -5.24
CA HIS A 22 -13.59 10.68 -6.67
C HIS A 22 -12.72 11.82 -7.19
N LYS A 23 -11.39 11.64 -7.19
CA LYS A 23 -10.42 12.45 -7.96
C LYS A 23 -9.23 11.72 -8.62
N PRO A 24 -8.95 10.41 -8.44
CA PRO A 24 -7.79 9.80 -9.11
C PRO A 24 -8.14 9.13 -10.45
N LEU A 25 -7.17 9.17 -11.38
CA LEU A 25 -7.13 8.54 -12.71
C LEU A 25 -7.64 7.08 -12.79
N PHE A 26 -7.65 6.35 -11.67
CA PHE A 26 -8.16 4.98 -11.60
C PHE A 26 -9.67 4.88 -11.84
N PHE A 27 -10.43 5.94 -11.55
CA PHE A 27 -11.88 5.95 -11.80
C PHE A 27 -12.24 6.09 -13.29
N ASP A 28 -11.33 6.60 -14.12
CA ASP A 28 -11.54 6.67 -15.56
C ASP A 28 -11.61 5.26 -16.18
N TRP A 29 -10.90 4.28 -15.60
CA TRP A 29 -11.03 2.86 -15.98
C TRP A 29 -12.40 2.29 -15.63
N PHE A 30 -12.96 2.63 -14.46
CA PHE A 30 -14.32 2.19 -14.09
C PHE A 30 -15.40 2.87 -14.93
N HIS A 31 -15.16 4.11 -15.37
CA HIS A 31 -16.03 4.79 -16.32
C HIS A 31 -16.05 4.06 -17.67
N PHE A 32 -14.89 3.63 -18.17
CA PHE A 32 -14.80 2.82 -19.40
C PHE A 32 -15.56 1.50 -19.29
N GLN A 33 -15.59 0.88 -18.11
CA GLN A 33 -16.27 -0.40 -17.87
C GLN A 33 -17.77 -0.26 -17.50
N GLY A 34 -18.32 0.96 -17.42
CA GLY A 34 -19.73 1.22 -17.09
C GLY A 34 -20.12 0.94 -15.63
N ILE A 35 -19.16 0.65 -14.74
CA ILE A 35 -19.39 0.27 -13.34
C ILE A 35 -19.47 1.51 -12.42
N ILE A 36 -19.12 2.68 -12.94
CA ILE A 36 -19.01 3.92 -12.16
C ILE A 36 -20.30 4.27 -11.41
N ASN A 37 -21.48 4.05 -11.99
CA ASN A 37 -22.76 4.38 -11.34
C ASN A 37 -23.02 3.53 -10.09
N TRP A 38 -22.69 2.24 -10.15
CA TRP A 38 -22.80 1.34 -9.00
C TRP A 38 -21.83 1.74 -7.90
N LEU A 39 -20.59 2.08 -8.28
CA LEU A 39 -19.58 2.52 -7.33
C LEU A 39 -19.96 3.85 -6.66
N ASN A 40 -20.49 4.81 -7.42
CA ASN A 40 -20.97 6.09 -6.91
C ASN A 40 -22.11 5.90 -5.90
N PHE A 41 -23.07 5.03 -6.21
CA PHE A 41 -24.16 4.70 -5.29
C PHE A 41 -23.63 4.14 -3.96
N ILE A 42 -22.70 3.17 -4.03
CA ILE A 42 -22.06 2.61 -2.85
C ILE A 42 -21.32 3.69 -2.05
N GLN A 43 -20.51 4.52 -2.70
CA GLN A 43 -19.79 5.59 -2.04
C GLN A 43 -20.72 6.62 -1.37
N THR A 44 -21.87 6.96 -1.95
CA THR A 44 -22.81 7.90 -1.30
C THR A 44 -23.32 7.38 0.04
N ILE A 45 -23.53 6.07 0.16
CA ILE A 45 -23.94 5.40 1.41
C ILE A 45 -22.81 5.47 2.45
N TYR A 46 -21.59 5.10 2.06
CA TYR A 46 -20.45 5.05 2.99
C TYR A 46 -19.90 6.43 3.37
N TRP A 47 -19.91 7.38 2.43
CA TRP A 47 -19.49 8.77 2.67
C TRP A 47 -20.41 9.49 3.66
N SER A 48 -21.72 9.23 3.59
CA SER A 48 -22.67 9.76 4.58
C SER A 48 -22.37 9.27 6.00
N GLY A 49 -21.75 8.10 6.16
CA GLY A 49 -21.33 7.55 7.46
C GLY A 49 -19.87 7.88 7.83
N SER A 50 -19.09 8.48 6.94
CA SER A 50 -17.65 8.66 7.14
C SER A 50 -17.27 9.90 7.94
N THR A 51 -18.25 10.72 8.35
CA THR A 51 -18.04 11.93 9.16
C THR A 51 -17.35 11.67 10.50
N ASN A 52 -17.36 10.42 10.97
CA ASN A 52 -16.74 10.00 12.22
C ASN A 52 -15.29 9.50 12.04
N PHE A 53 -14.83 9.25 10.82
CA PHE A 53 -13.46 8.81 10.57
C PHE A 53 -12.50 9.99 10.48
N HIS A 54 -11.34 9.86 11.12
CA HIS A 54 -10.27 10.83 10.93
C HIS A 54 -9.75 10.75 9.49
N THR A 55 -9.48 11.90 8.89
CA THR A 55 -9.09 12.02 7.48
C THR A 55 -7.86 11.16 7.13
N TRP A 56 -6.89 11.03 8.04
CA TRP A 56 -5.69 10.21 7.83
C TRP A 56 -6.00 8.72 7.61
N ILE A 57 -7.11 8.19 8.16
CA ILE A 57 -7.52 6.79 7.96
C ILE A 57 -7.95 6.58 6.50
N ILE A 58 -8.60 7.58 5.90
CA ILE A 58 -9.12 7.48 4.53
C ILE A 58 -7.99 7.77 3.53
N PHE A 59 -7.15 8.77 3.81
CA PHE A 59 -6.17 9.28 2.84
C PHE A 59 -4.79 8.64 2.96
N SER A 60 -4.34 8.27 4.16
CA SER A 60 -2.94 7.88 4.42
C SER A 60 -2.75 6.43 4.86
N LEU A 61 -3.73 5.84 5.56
CA LEU A 61 -3.66 4.45 6.01
C LEU A 61 -3.56 3.44 4.85
N PRO A 62 -4.31 3.58 3.72
CA PRO A 62 -4.14 2.69 2.57
C PRO A 62 -2.71 2.64 2.07
N THR A 63 -2.04 3.80 1.97
CA THR A 63 -0.64 3.92 1.58
C THR A 63 0.27 3.15 2.53
N ALA A 64 0.05 3.28 3.85
CA ALA A 64 0.79 2.52 4.87
C ALA A 64 0.64 0.99 4.69
N LEU A 65 -0.61 0.54 4.51
CA LEU A 65 -0.94 -0.88 4.37
C LEU A 65 -0.36 -1.50 3.10
N TRP A 66 -0.42 -0.78 1.99
CA TRP A 66 0.18 -1.21 0.73
C TRP A 66 1.71 -1.21 0.79
N ALA A 67 2.33 -0.19 1.39
CA ALA A 67 3.76 -0.15 1.63
C ALA A 67 4.22 -1.31 2.52
N PHE A 68 3.46 -1.63 3.56
CA PHE A 68 3.69 -2.80 4.42
C PHE A 68 3.60 -4.11 3.64
N ALA A 69 2.54 -4.31 2.87
CA ALA A 69 2.33 -5.53 2.10
C ALA A 69 3.43 -5.74 1.06
N TYR A 70 3.74 -4.70 0.28
CA TYR A 70 4.75 -4.76 -0.76
C TYR A 70 6.15 -5.02 -0.19
N SER A 71 6.56 -4.25 0.83
CA SER A 71 7.86 -4.41 1.47
C SER A 71 8.02 -5.78 2.13
N SER A 72 6.97 -6.32 2.75
CA SER A 72 6.97 -7.67 3.31
C SER A 72 7.24 -8.75 2.25
N VAL A 73 6.56 -8.65 1.11
CA VAL A 73 6.68 -9.62 0.01
C VAL A 73 8.06 -9.54 -0.64
N ILE A 74 8.51 -8.34 -1.04
CA ILE A 74 9.81 -8.16 -1.67
C ILE A 74 10.94 -8.60 -0.75
N THR A 75 10.87 -8.19 0.53
CA THR A 75 11.87 -8.60 1.52
C THR A 75 11.93 -10.12 1.63
N ARG A 76 10.77 -10.79 1.70
CA ARG A 76 10.71 -12.25 1.79
C ARG A 76 11.26 -12.94 0.54
N ILE A 77 10.84 -12.53 -0.66
CA ILE A 77 11.28 -13.16 -1.93
C ILE A 77 12.80 -13.13 -2.05
N TRP A 78 13.41 -11.99 -1.69
CA TRP A 78 14.84 -11.77 -1.84
C TRP A 78 15.66 -12.10 -0.60
N SER A 79 15.01 -12.47 0.50
CA SER A 79 15.67 -12.88 1.72
C SER A 79 16.51 -14.15 1.49
N GLY A 80 17.78 -14.14 1.90
CA GLY A 80 18.70 -15.27 1.73
C GLY A 80 19.30 -15.41 0.33
N ASN A 81 18.94 -14.56 -0.64
CA ASN A 81 19.60 -14.53 -1.94
C ASN A 81 20.93 -13.75 -1.85
N SER A 82 22.01 -14.31 -2.40
CA SER A 82 23.33 -13.67 -2.47
C SER A 82 23.47 -12.71 -3.65
N SER A 83 22.57 -12.76 -4.63
CA SER A 83 22.64 -11.93 -5.84
C SER A 83 22.48 -10.44 -5.54
N SER A 84 23.32 -9.62 -6.17
CA SER A 84 23.27 -8.15 -6.09
C SER A 84 21.94 -7.58 -6.59
N ILE A 85 21.20 -8.30 -7.44
CA ILE A 85 19.91 -7.86 -7.98
C ILE A 85 18.86 -7.63 -6.88
N LYS A 86 19.02 -8.23 -5.69
CA LYS A 86 18.15 -7.99 -4.54
C LYS A 86 18.08 -6.52 -4.13
N HIS A 87 19.18 -5.77 -4.30
CA HIS A 87 19.23 -4.36 -3.94
C HIS A 87 18.39 -3.51 -4.90
N ILE A 88 18.32 -3.89 -6.17
CA ILE A 88 17.43 -3.25 -7.14
C ILE A 88 15.98 -3.42 -6.68
N TRP A 89 15.59 -4.64 -6.30
CA TRP A 89 14.25 -4.92 -5.78
C TRP A 89 13.96 -4.25 -4.43
N TYR A 90 14.95 -4.10 -3.56
CA TYR A 90 14.76 -3.29 -2.34
C TYR A 90 14.59 -1.81 -2.66
N GLY A 91 15.26 -1.31 -3.69
CA GLY A 91 15.11 0.07 -4.17
C GLY A 91 13.72 0.38 -4.72
N THR A 92 13.01 -0.59 -5.29
CA THR A 92 11.64 -0.36 -5.79
C THR A 92 10.65 -0.02 -4.67
N ILE A 93 10.93 -0.44 -3.43
CA ILE A 93 10.08 -0.16 -2.25
C ILE A 93 9.94 1.35 -2.00
N PRO A 94 11.01 2.11 -1.68
CA PRO A 94 10.90 3.55 -1.47
C PRO A 94 10.54 4.29 -2.76
N ILE A 95 10.98 3.82 -3.94
CA ILE A 95 10.64 4.46 -5.21
C ILE A 95 9.13 4.45 -5.46
N LEU A 96 8.45 3.33 -5.23
CA LEU A 96 7.00 3.26 -5.44
C LEU A 96 6.23 4.03 -4.38
N VAL A 97 6.66 4.02 -3.12
CA VAL A 97 5.93 4.71 -2.05
C VAL A 97 6.12 6.23 -2.13
N PHE A 98 7.35 6.70 -2.31
CA PHE A 98 7.65 8.13 -2.33
C PHE A 98 7.58 8.75 -3.73
N GLY A 99 7.75 7.96 -4.78
CA GLY A 99 7.72 8.45 -6.16
C GLY A 99 6.39 9.13 -6.49
N PHE A 100 5.26 8.59 -6.05
CA PHE A 100 3.96 9.23 -6.25
C PHE A 100 3.87 10.59 -5.54
N GLU A 101 4.36 10.71 -4.29
CA GLU A 101 4.38 11.98 -3.56
C GLU A 101 5.30 13.01 -4.22
N VAL A 102 6.47 12.59 -4.69
CA VAL A 102 7.41 13.47 -5.42
C VAL A 102 6.78 13.97 -6.71
N LEU A 103 6.13 13.09 -7.48
CA LEU A 103 5.46 13.48 -8.71
C LEU A 103 4.27 14.43 -8.44
N GLN A 104 3.54 14.24 -7.34
CA GLN A 104 2.48 15.16 -6.91
C GLN A 104 3.03 16.51 -6.47
N PHE A 105 4.17 16.53 -5.76
CA PHE A 105 4.84 17.76 -5.35
C PHE A 105 5.23 18.63 -6.56
N PHE A 106 5.71 18.01 -7.64
CA PHE A 106 5.99 18.71 -8.90
C PHE A 106 4.75 18.97 -9.78
N GLY A 107 3.56 18.54 -9.36
CA GLY A 107 2.32 18.69 -10.12
C GLY A 107 2.26 17.86 -11.41
N LEU A 108 3.13 16.85 -11.56
CA LEU A 108 3.20 16.00 -12.74
C LEU A 108 2.05 14.99 -12.82
N ILE A 109 1.52 14.60 -11.67
CA ILE A 109 0.36 13.71 -11.56
C ILE A 109 -0.73 14.34 -10.72
N ARG A 110 -1.98 13.95 -10.98
CA ARG A 110 -3.14 14.37 -10.19
C ARG A 110 -3.05 13.80 -8.78
N GLY A 111 -3.03 14.68 -7.78
CA GLY A 111 -2.98 14.34 -6.36
C GLY A 111 -2.57 15.57 -5.55
N THR A 112 -2.48 15.39 -4.23
CA THR A 112 -2.04 16.44 -3.31
C THR A 112 -0.90 15.89 -2.49
N TYR A 113 0.27 16.53 -2.59
CA TYR A 113 1.41 16.21 -1.74
C TYR A 113 1.00 16.25 -0.27
N CYS A 114 1.21 15.13 0.44
CA CYS A 114 0.80 14.97 1.83
C CYS A 114 1.95 14.44 2.69
N PRO A 115 2.49 15.25 3.62
CA PRO A 115 3.55 14.80 4.53
C PRO A 115 3.15 13.59 5.40
N ILE A 116 1.86 13.42 5.70
CA ILE A 116 1.34 12.27 6.46
C ILE A 116 1.47 10.99 5.63
N ASP A 117 1.32 11.06 4.31
CA ASP A 117 1.46 9.90 3.42
C ASP A 117 2.92 9.42 3.37
N ILE A 118 3.88 10.36 3.41
CA ILE A 118 5.31 10.03 3.57
C ILE A 118 5.58 9.35 4.92
N ALA A 119 5.06 9.90 6.02
CA ALA A 119 5.25 9.33 7.35
C ALA A 119 4.64 7.91 7.44
N MET A 120 3.39 7.75 7.00
CA MET A 120 2.68 6.47 7.01
C MET A 120 3.30 5.45 6.05
N GLY A 121 3.70 5.88 4.85
CA GLY A 121 4.44 5.05 3.90
C GLY A 121 5.76 4.57 4.48
N THR A 122 6.52 5.45 5.14
CA THR A 122 7.77 5.10 5.83
C THR A 122 7.54 4.07 6.93
N LEU A 123 6.51 4.26 7.76
CA LEU A 123 6.12 3.29 8.78
C LEU A 123 5.78 1.93 8.17
N GLY A 124 5.02 1.91 7.06
CA GLY A 124 4.70 0.71 6.31
C GLY A 124 5.94 -0.02 5.80
N ILE A 125 6.90 0.70 5.21
CA ILE A 125 8.17 0.13 4.73
C ILE A 125 8.96 -0.49 5.89
N ILE A 126 9.13 0.24 7.00
CA ILE A 126 9.90 -0.25 8.16
C ILE A 126 9.23 -1.51 8.73
N THR A 127 7.93 -1.45 8.99
CA THR A 127 7.20 -2.57 9.58
C THR A 127 7.18 -3.80 8.66
N GLY A 128 7.00 -3.61 7.35
CA GLY A 128 6.93 -4.72 6.41
C GLY A 128 8.29 -5.35 6.12
N THR A 129 9.37 -4.57 6.01
CA THR A 129 10.74 -5.11 5.91
C THR A 129 11.11 -5.93 7.14
N LEU A 130 10.79 -5.45 8.36
CA LEU A 130 11.01 -6.21 9.59
C LEU A 130 10.20 -7.51 9.62
N PHE A 131 8.92 -7.46 9.20
CA PHE A 131 8.05 -8.63 9.16
C PHE A 131 8.54 -9.70 8.17
N GLY A 132 8.93 -9.28 6.95
CA GLY A 132 9.50 -10.17 5.93
C GLY A 132 10.79 -10.84 6.38
N ASN A 133 11.67 -10.10 7.06
CA ASN A 133 12.92 -10.63 7.60
C ASN A 133 12.73 -11.60 8.78
N LYS A 134 11.82 -11.30 9.73
CA LYS A 134 11.53 -12.18 10.88
C LYS A 134 11.00 -13.54 10.44
N THR A 135 10.06 -13.54 9.49
CA THR A 135 9.49 -14.77 8.92
C THR A 135 10.57 -15.64 8.29
N THR A 136 11.62 -15.01 7.76
CA THR A 136 12.70 -15.74 7.10
C THR A 136 13.61 -16.48 8.06
N LYS A 137 14.05 -15.83 9.13
CA LYS A 137 14.90 -16.48 10.14
C LYS A 137 14.21 -17.72 10.72
N SER A 138 12.91 -17.66 10.96
CA SER A 138 12.12 -18.80 11.44
C SER A 138 12.24 -20.04 10.53
N THR A 139 12.13 -19.86 9.21
CA THR A 139 12.20 -20.99 8.26
C THR A 139 13.59 -21.60 8.15
N TYR A 140 14.66 -20.79 8.29
CA TYR A 140 16.02 -21.32 8.27
C TYR A 140 16.35 -22.14 9.52
N HIS A 141 15.90 -21.69 10.70
CA HIS A 141 16.11 -22.44 11.94
C HIS A 141 15.37 -23.79 11.95
N GLU A 142 14.19 -23.85 11.34
CA GLU A 142 13.43 -25.11 11.21
C GLU A 142 14.15 -26.12 10.32
N LYS A 143 14.69 -25.69 9.17
CA LYS A 143 15.45 -26.56 8.25
C LYS A 143 16.81 -27.01 8.77
N ALA A 144 17.41 -26.31 9.73
CA ALA A 144 18.71 -26.68 10.31
C ALA A 144 18.60 -27.76 11.40
N ASN A 145 17.38 -28.03 11.88
CA ASN A 145 17.10 -28.97 12.98
C ASN A 145 16.42 -30.27 12.50
N THR A 146 16.29 -30.47 11.18
CA THR A 146 15.75 -31.68 10.51
C THR A 146 16.81 -32.31 9.64
#